data_AF-A0A8T2VCH0-F1
#
_entry.id   AF-A0A8T2VCH0-F1
#
_cell.length_a   1.000
_cell.length_b   1.000
_cell.length_c   1.000
_cell.angle_alpha   90.00
_cell.angle_beta   90.00
_cell.angle_gamma   90.00
#
_symmetry.space_group_name_H-M   'P 1'
#
loop_
_entity.id
_entity.type
_entity.pdbx_description
1 polymer ?
#
loop_
_entity_poly.entity_id
_entity_poly.type
_entity_poly.pdbx_seq_one_letter_code
_entity_poly.pdbx_strand_id
1 'polypeptide(L)'
;MEASSRGEIFSKGKLLLASFGGSKEKGNVFKESSRAAETLCSLINLLQTLQNSLSSETVPLEPSSPDWKILKALLELLVRIGISPHLSPGVGIRRGEQEKSFQSISVQLSGLFISNPLLQSYRAASVTDTTLLFICAETLSSFLWKASGHFPIPSSLPTAPASFHVEESSRTDTDVGNERMNDIGSPASSRGHSPDEKTPVIAMSRSIVMDKYIPDIKEFQLLQSTALIVLNYFLWDLIAAYSELSFGPRKTDEEIRQHGKLRIMHMIDYLPVDQVIEASFVLLNRHEPNPPPWMKAELGKQLSMLVTRSDGLVSILKELIGRVVKGNVESYEKVAAHLAKVPKSIATPEEYLKALCPQVLPLLLKHKPRELVMGEISSAASNNVFHTAVSLACRLLLAEPRLGINYLVQPIMRPLLVLNSVQANLHLHQTPTKRVESEHVLGPVTENEVVDSLVQLGVLLTAGCQGSSTVRELILHEARIITSLLLELHFQLVSSNSFSRKGSPDNVNIQVCNEKVYGFKGKGIKKGFLHKGLSSSSSEDEIYKDESNLSKLQSSLADIVMAIVSQSIESALPCIVPFMLDHKVDVVRWPQDEGEVWEALQLKGFQTRSRVMYALK
;
A
#
# COMPACT_ATOMS: atom_id res chain seq x y z
N MET A 1 -3.30 -8.68 46.77
CA MET A 1 -4.24 -7.72 46.15
C MET A 1 -5.37 -8.53 45.57
N GLU A 2 -6.58 -8.40 46.10
CA GLU A 2 -7.76 -8.99 45.47
C GLU A 2 -7.95 -8.33 44.10
N ALA A 3 -8.12 -9.12 43.05
CA ALA A 3 -8.44 -8.59 41.73
C ALA A 3 -9.81 -7.91 41.82
N SER A 4 -9.85 -6.58 41.73
CA SER A 4 -11.12 -5.85 41.62
C SER A 4 -11.92 -6.44 40.47
N SER A 5 -13.16 -6.84 40.75
CA SER A 5 -14.04 -7.37 39.71
C SER A 5 -14.21 -6.32 38.60
N ARG A 6 -14.27 -6.75 37.34
CA ARG A 6 -14.52 -5.86 36.19
C ARG A 6 -15.71 -4.92 36.41
N GLY A 7 -16.78 -5.41 37.03
CA GLY A 7 -17.95 -4.60 37.38
C GLY A 7 -17.62 -3.44 38.33
N GLU A 8 -16.72 -3.65 39.28
CA GLU A 8 -16.23 -2.60 40.19
C GLU A 8 -15.43 -1.53 39.43
N ILE A 9 -14.55 -1.96 38.51
CA ILE A 9 -13.73 -1.05 37.69
C ILE A 9 -14.62 -0.17 36.80
N PHE A 10 -15.61 -0.75 36.10
CA PHE A 10 -16.55 0.02 35.29
C PHE A 10 -17.48 0.91 36.12
N SER A 11 -17.86 0.48 37.33
CA SER A 11 -18.59 1.33 38.28
C SER A 11 -17.78 2.56 38.70
N LYS A 12 -16.49 2.36 39.05
CA LYS A 12 -15.54 3.47 39.33
C LYS A 12 -15.39 4.40 38.12
N GLY A 13 -15.30 3.83 36.91
CA GLY A 13 -15.26 4.61 35.66
C GLY A 13 -16.52 5.45 35.45
N LYS A 14 -17.71 4.90 35.72
CA LYS A 14 -18.97 5.63 35.64
C LYS A 14 -19.04 6.76 36.65
N LEU A 15 -18.58 6.54 37.89
CA LEU A 15 -18.50 7.59 38.92
C LEU A 15 -17.53 8.71 38.51
N LEU A 16 -16.37 8.35 37.95
CA LEU A 16 -15.39 9.31 37.43
C LEU A 16 -15.96 10.14 36.27
N LEU A 17 -16.71 9.53 35.35
CA LEU A 17 -17.37 10.25 34.26
C LEU A 17 -18.52 11.14 34.78
N ALA A 18 -19.27 10.68 35.78
CA ALA A 18 -20.36 11.45 36.38
C ALA A 18 -19.83 12.70 37.12
N SER A 19 -18.66 12.62 37.75
CA SER A 19 -18.02 13.78 38.41
C SER A 19 -17.64 14.89 37.42
N PHE A 20 -17.48 14.56 36.13
CA PHE A 20 -17.30 15.51 35.03
C PHE A 20 -18.62 16.05 34.47
N GLY A 21 -19.63 15.19 34.32
CA GLY A 21 -20.92 15.58 33.73
C GLY A 21 -21.84 16.38 34.65
N GLY A 22 -21.67 16.28 35.98
CA GLY A 22 -22.56 16.87 36.98
C GLY A 22 -22.44 18.38 37.19
N SER A 23 -21.39 19.03 36.67
CA SER A 23 -21.22 20.49 36.79
C SER A 23 -22.15 21.21 35.81
N LYS A 24 -23.42 21.39 36.19
CA LYS A 24 -24.40 22.22 35.44
C LYS A 24 -23.97 23.68 35.35
N GLU A 25 -23.02 24.12 36.18
CA GLU A 25 -22.24 25.33 35.89
C GLU A 25 -21.35 25.02 34.69
N LYS A 26 -21.84 25.40 33.50
CA LYS A 26 -21.18 25.29 32.19
C LYS A 26 -19.83 26.03 32.09
N GLY A 27 -19.28 26.51 33.20
CA GLY A 27 -18.08 27.32 33.26
C GLY A 27 -16.91 26.60 33.92
N ASN A 28 -16.12 25.87 33.14
CA ASN A 28 -14.73 25.48 33.43
C ASN A 28 -14.47 24.57 34.65
N VAL A 29 -14.86 23.30 34.57
CA VAL A 29 -14.17 22.23 35.34
C VAL A 29 -12.65 22.25 35.11
N PHE A 30 -12.21 22.80 33.97
CA PHE A 30 -10.81 22.98 33.61
C PHE A 30 -10.14 24.23 34.22
N LYS A 31 -10.84 25.08 34.98
CA LYS A 31 -10.20 26.22 35.68
C LYS A 31 -9.45 25.77 36.93
N GLU A 32 -9.89 24.68 37.55
CA GLU A 32 -9.25 24.10 38.73
C GLU A 32 -8.26 23.02 38.28
N SER A 33 -7.02 23.44 38.01
CA SER A 33 -5.96 22.54 37.59
C SER A 33 -5.72 21.37 38.56
N SER A 34 -6.03 21.53 39.85
CA SER A 34 -5.75 20.51 40.87
C SER A 34 -6.70 19.34 40.69
N ARG A 35 -7.97 19.66 40.44
CA ARG A 35 -9.01 18.70 40.18
C ARG A 35 -8.80 17.95 38.87
N ALA A 36 -8.32 18.66 37.83
CA ALA A 36 -7.98 18.04 36.56
C ALA A 36 -6.76 17.08 36.69
N ALA A 37 -5.76 17.46 37.48
CA ALA A 37 -4.62 16.62 37.82
C ALA A 37 -5.04 15.34 38.56
N GLU A 38 -5.80 15.47 39.65
CA GLU A 38 -6.32 14.34 40.44
C GLU A 38 -7.20 13.40 39.60
N THR A 39 -8.02 13.98 38.72
CA THR A 39 -8.82 13.20 37.76
C THR A 39 -7.90 12.40 36.85
N LEU A 40 -6.91 13.04 36.23
CA LEU A 40 -6.06 12.40 35.26
C LEU A 40 -5.27 11.24 35.91
N CYS A 41 -4.77 11.43 37.12
CA CYS A 41 -4.16 10.35 37.90
C CYS A 41 -5.15 9.21 38.17
N SER A 42 -6.37 9.53 38.62
CA SER A 42 -7.42 8.54 38.87
C SER A 42 -7.78 7.76 37.61
N LEU A 43 -7.84 8.46 36.47
CA LEU A 43 -8.13 7.90 35.15
C LEU A 43 -7.04 6.95 34.68
N ILE A 44 -5.77 7.36 34.76
CA ILE A 44 -4.62 6.54 34.39
C ILE A 44 -4.58 5.27 35.25
N ASN A 45 -4.72 5.39 36.57
CA ASN A 45 -4.73 4.25 37.48
C ASN A 45 -5.91 3.31 37.19
N LEU A 46 -7.09 3.87 36.88
CA LEU A 46 -8.26 3.08 36.51
C LEU A 46 -8.03 2.32 35.20
N LEU A 47 -7.48 2.97 34.17
CA LEU A 47 -7.20 2.35 32.87
C LEU A 47 -6.12 1.27 32.99
N GLN A 48 -5.09 1.47 33.81
CA GLN A 48 -4.07 0.45 34.09
C GLN A 48 -4.66 -0.75 34.85
N THR A 49 -5.51 -0.49 35.85
CA THR A 49 -6.22 -1.55 36.59
C THR A 49 -7.13 -2.34 35.66
N LEU A 50 -7.88 -1.63 34.80
CA LEU A 50 -8.72 -2.25 33.78
C LEU A 50 -7.87 -3.11 32.87
N GLN A 51 -6.77 -2.58 32.33
CA GLN A 51 -5.90 -3.31 31.42
C GLN A 51 -5.34 -4.60 32.04
N ASN A 52 -4.93 -4.56 33.31
CA ASN A 52 -4.44 -5.74 34.02
C ASN A 52 -5.57 -6.74 34.30
N SER A 53 -6.79 -6.26 34.58
CA SER A 53 -7.98 -7.11 34.73
C SER A 53 -8.41 -7.77 33.42
N LEU A 54 -8.32 -7.05 32.29
CA LEU A 54 -8.68 -7.58 30.96
C LEU A 54 -7.77 -8.73 30.53
N SER A 55 -6.52 -8.79 31.00
CA SER A 55 -5.63 -9.95 30.79
C SER A 55 -6.09 -11.21 31.54
N SER A 56 -6.97 -11.10 32.54
CA SER A 56 -7.42 -12.26 33.33
C SER A 56 -8.80 -12.81 32.93
N GLU A 57 -9.56 -12.10 32.10
CA GLU A 57 -10.94 -12.44 31.75
C GLU A 57 -11.10 -12.94 30.31
N THR A 58 -12.07 -13.83 30.10
CA THR A 58 -12.29 -14.51 28.81
C THR A 58 -13.44 -13.95 27.98
N VAL A 59 -14.21 -12.96 28.48
CA VAL A 59 -15.42 -12.46 27.82
C VAL A 59 -15.15 -11.16 27.06
N PRO A 60 -15.21 -11.14 25.71
CA PRO A 60 -14.99 -9.95 24.89
C PRO A 60 -15.93 -8.79 25.22
N LEU A 61 -15.48 -7.56 24.94
CA LEU A 61 -16.31 -6.35 25.07
C LEU A 61 -17.10 -6.14 23.78
N GLU A 62 -18.39 -6.45 23.80
CA GLU A 62 -19.26 -6.16 22.65
C GLU A 62 -19.36 -4.65 22.40
N PRO A 63 -19.27 -4.16 21.14
CA PRO A 63 -19.35 -2.73 20.82
C PRO A 63 -20.62 -2.00 21.29
N SER A 64 -21.71 -2.74 21.51
CA SER A 64 -22.99 -2.23 22.00
C SER A 64 -23.09 -2.19 23.53
N SER A 65 -22.18 -2.87 24.23
CA SER A 65 -22.23 -3.05 25.69
C SER A 65 -22.03 -1.74 26.44
N PRO A 66 -22.61 -1.59 27.65
CA PRO A 66 -22.39 -0.41 28.50
C PRO A 66 -20.91 -0.25 28.86
N ASP A 67 -20.20 -1.35 29.12
CA ASP A 67 -18.77 -1.36 29.43
C ASP A 67 -17.94 -0.78 28.28
N TRP A 68 -18.24 -1.15 27.03
CA TRP A 68 -17.55 -0.60 25.85
C TRP A 68 -17.73 0.91 25.75
N LYS A 69 -18.95 1.41 26.00
CA LYS A 69 -19.24 2.86 26.00
C LYS A 69 -18.49 3.58 27.11
N ILE A 70 -18.42 2.99 28.30
CA ILE A 70 -17.66 3.54 29.43
C ILE A 70 -16.17 3.58 29.09
N LEU A 71 -15.59 2.48 28.59
CA LEU A 71 -14.19 2.43 28.20
C LEU A 71 -13.86 3.50 27.14
N LYS A 72 -14.66 3.57 26.07
CA LYS A 72 -14.48 4.58 25.02
C LYS A 72 -14.52 6.00 25.60
N ALA A 73 -15.46 6.28 26.52
CA ALA A 73 -15.56 7.58 27.18
C ALA A 73 -14.36 7.89 28.09
N LEU A 74 -13.82 6.88 28.80
CA LEU A 74 -12.61 7.03 29.61
C LEU A 74 -11.37 7.32 28.74
N LEU A 75 -11.21 6.63 27.60
CA LEU A 75 -10.13 6.89 26.65
C LEU A 75 -10.29 8.28 26.01
N GLU A 76 -11.51 8.68 25.66
CA GLU A 76 -11.77 10.03 25.16
C GLU A 76 -11.44 11.10 26.21
N LEU A 77 -11.74 10.85 27.48
CA LEU A 77 -11.37 11.74 28.58
C LEU A 77 -9.84 11.83 28.73
N LEU A 78 -9.13 10.72 28.59
CA LEU A 78 -7.66 10.68 28.64
C LEU A 78 -7.06 11.52 27.53
N VAL A 79 -7.56 11.38 26.30
CA VAL A 79 -7.10 12.19 25.16
C VAL A 79 -7.36 13.68 25.42
N ARG A 80 -8.59 14.04 25.83
CA ARG A 80 -8.99 15.44 26.02
C ARG A 80 -8.26 16.15 27.15
N ILE A 81 -7.91 15.45 28.23
CA ILE A 81 -7.26 16.06 29.41
C ILE A 81 -5.74 15.89 29.37
N GLY A 82 -5.25 14.75 28.91
CA GLY A 82 -3.85 14.34 29.03
C GLY A 82 -3.04 14.41 27.74
N ILE A 83 -3.67 14.43 26.56
CA ILE A 83 -2.96 14.50 25.27
C ILE A 83 -3.19 15.86 24.61
N SER A 84 -4.43 16.15 24.21
CA SER A 84 -4.78 17.31 23.40
C SER A 84 -4.27 18.65 23.95
N PRO A 85 -4.31 18.92 25.27
CA PRO A 85 -3.83 20.20 25.80
C PRO A 85 -2.32 20.41 25.68
N HIS A 86 -1.54 19.33 25.51
CA HIS A 86 -0.08 19.36 25.43
C HIS A 86 0.43 19.36 23.99
N LEU A 87 -0.45 19.17 23.00
CA LEU A 87 -0.10 19.27 21.60
C LEU A 87 0.07 20.72 21.16
N SER A 88 1.07 20.99 20.31
CA SER A 88 1.25 22.32 19.75
C SER A 88 0.09 22.70 18.81
N PRO A 89 -0.16 24.00 18.58
CA PRO A 89 -1.15 24.42 17.59
C PRO A 89 -0.92 23.78 16.23
N GLY A 90 -1.98 23.18 15.67
CA GLY A 90 -1.93 22.42 14.41
C GLY A 90 -1.71 20.92 14.57
N VAL A 91 -1.37 20.45 15.78
CA VAL A 91 -1.09 19.04 16.08
C VAL A 91 -2.29 18.42 16.81
N GLY A 92 -2.89 17.34 16.26
CA GLY A 92 -4.01 16.58 16.90
C GLY A 92 -5.36 17.32 16.95
N ILE A 93 -6.52 16.61 16.98
CA ILE A 93 -7.84 17.20 16.64
C ILE A 93 -8.26 18.19 17.73
N ARG A 94 -8.14 19.50 17.45
CA ARG A 94 -8.72 20.52 18.31
C ARG A 94 -10.23 20.55 18.11
N ARG A 95 -10.98 20.06 19.11
CA ARG A 95 -12.38 20.48 19.26
C ARG A 95 -12.33 21.92 19.74
N GLY A 96 -12.72 22.86 18.88
CA GLY A 96 -12.68 24.29 19.18
C GLY A 96 -13.33 24.58 20.53
N GLU A 97 -12.53 25.10 21.47
CA GLU A 97 -12.89 25.79 22.75
C GLU A 97 -11.86 25.60 23.89
N GLN A 98 -10.86 24.71 23.79
CA GLN A 98 -10.13 24.23 24.98
C GLN A 98 -8.80 24.94 25.36
N GLU A 99 -8.34 25.96 24.64
CA GLU A 99 -6.92 26.39 24.73
C GLU A 99 -6.49 27.16 25.99
N LYS A 100 -7.42 27.76 26.76
CA LYS A 100 -7.03 28.73 27.81
C LYS A 100 -6.90 28.16 29.22
N SER A 101 -7.24 26.89 29.46
CA SER A 101 -7.48 26.41 30.84
C SER A 101 -6.50 25.36 31.37
N PHE A 102 -5.60 24.79 30.56
CA PHE A 102 -4.88 23.56 30.93
C PHE A 102 -3.39 23.72 31.31
N GLN A 103 -2.77 24.89 31.07
CA GLN A 103 -1.34 25.09 31.39
C GLN A 103 -1.01 24.95 32.89
N SER A 104 -2.01 25.07 33.78
CA SER A 104 -1.82 24.97 35.24
C SER A 104 -1.82 23.54 35.79
N ILE A 105 -2.16 22.51 35.00
CA ILE A 105 -2.29 21.10 35.46
C ILE A 105 -0.93 20.45 35.75
N SER A 106 0.09 20.79 34.97
CA SER A 106 1.45 20.21 35.04
C SER A 106 2.10 20.41 36.42
N VAL A 107 1.93 21.60 37.00
CA VAL A 107 2.53 21.98 38.29
C VAL A 107 1.98 21.13 39.45
N GLN A 108 0.69 20.81 39.44
CA GLN A 108 0.01 20.15 40.55
C GLN A 108 0.10 18.63 40.54
N LEU A 109 0.38 18.02 39.38
CA LEU A 109 0.57 16.58 39.30
C LEU A 109 1.77 16.13 40.12
N SER A 110 2.81 16.96 40.29
CA SER A 110 4.08 16.65 40.98
C SER A 110 3.92 15.98 42.35
N GLY A 111 2.84 16.26 43.09
CA GLY A 111 2.53 15.65 44.40
C GLY A 111 1.88 14.26 44.33
N LEU A 112 1.28 13.88 43.20
CA LEU A 112 0.51 12.64 43.02
C LEU A 112 1.34 11.47 42.46
N PHE A 113 2.58 11.71 41.99
CA PHE A 113 3.49 10.70 41.40
C PHE A 113 4.00 9.64 42.40
N ILE A 114 3.66 9.73 43.68
CA ILE A 114 4.18 8.84 44.74
C ILE A 114 3.71 7.38 44.56
N SER A 115 2.59 7.14 43.84
CA SER A 115 1.89 5.84 43.90
C SER A 115 1.99 4.97 42.64
N ASN A 116 2.55 5.47 41.53
CA ASN A 116 2.57 4.72 40.26
C ASN A 116 4.01 4.30 39.88
N PRO A 117 4.29 3.00 39.68
CA PRO A 117 5.65 2.51 39.44
C PRO A 117 6.28 3.01 38.13
N LEU A 118 5.47 3.28 37.08
CA LEU A 118 5.96 3.90 35.84
C LEU A 118 6.35 5.37 36.03
N LEU A 119 5.81 6.00 37.07
CA LEU A 119 6.02 7.41 37.40
C LEU A 119 7.17 7.61 38.39
N GLN A 120 7.40 6.60 39.25
CA GLN A 120 8.50 6.60 40.20
C GLN A 120 9.88 6.54 39.51
N SER A 121 9.99 5.97 38.30
CA SER A 121 11.23 5.99 37.53
C SER A 121 11.61 7.39 37.02
N TYR A 122 10.64 8.31 36.89
CA TYR A 122 10.86 9.68 36.40
C TYR A 122 10.96 10.74 37.52
N ARG A 123 10.97 10.30 38.79
CA ARG A 123 10.88 11.13 40.00
C ARG A 123 11.99 12.17 40.18
N ALA A 124 13.10 12.06 39.45
CA ALA A 124 14.24 12.98 39.55
C ALA A 124 14.07 14.27 38.73
N ALA A 125 13.16 14.30 37.76
CA ALA A 125 12.92 15.46 36.89
C ALA A 125 11.63 16.17 37.28
N SER A 126 11.62 17.51 37.27
CA SER A 126 10.39 18.30 37.35
C SER A 126 9.40 17.80 36.30
N VAL A 127 8.18 17.46 36.70
CA VAL A 127 7.13 17.00 35.78
C VAL A 127 6.88 18.09 34.75
N THR A 128 7.23 17.79 33.51
CA THR A 128 7.02 18.72 32.39
C THR A 128 5.77 18.31 31.61
N ASP A 129 5.25 19.23 30.80
CA ASP A 129 4.14 18.94 29.88
C ASP A 129 4.44 17.76 28.95
N THR A 130 5.71 17.57 28.57
CA THR A 130 6.13 16.45 27.71
C THR A 130 6.14 15.12 28.46
N THR A 131 6.50 15.11 29.75
CA THR A 131 6.37 13.94 30.61
C THR A 131 4.90 13.51 30.73
N LEU A 132 3.99 14.46 30.93
CA LEU A 132 2.56 14.15 31.05
C LEU A 132 1.97 13.62 29.73
N LEU A 133 2.29 14.28 28.62
CA LEU A 133 1.91 13.82 27.28
C LEU A 133 2.41 12.40 27.02
N PHE A 134 3.66 12.11 27.38
CA PHE A 134 4.26 10.78 27.27
C PHE A 134 3.48 9.72 28.08
N ILE A 135 3.19 9.99 29.35
CA ILE A 135 2.45 9.05 30.22
C ILE A 135 1.07 8.75 29.64
N CYS A 136 0.36 9.77 29.16
CA CYS A 136 -0.97 9.60 28.59
C CYS A 136 -0.92 8.83 27.27
N ALA A 137 0.05 9.14 26.40
CA ALA A 137 0.28 8.42 25.16
C ALA A 137 0.66 6.95 25.39
N GLU A 138 1.54 6.65 26.35
CA GLU A 138 1.89 5.27 26.72
C GLU A 138 0.71 4.53 27.35
N THR A 139 -0.07 5.19 28.21
CA THR A 139 -1.28 4.58 28.79
C THR A 139 -2.26 4.18 27.69
N LEU A 140 -2.50 5.07 26.72
CA LEU A 140 -3.38 4.81 25.59
C LEU A 140 -2.81 3.75 24.63
N SER A 141 -1.52 3.83 24.26
CA SER A 141 -0.89 2.90 23.33
C SER A 141 -0.67 1.51 23.93
N SER A 142 -0.59 1.38 25.25
CA SER A 142 -0.46 0.09 25.92
C SER A 142 -1.62 -0.87 25.60
N PHE A 143 -2.84 -0.35 25.35
CA PHE A 143 -3.98 -1.16 24.90
C PHE A 143 -3.76 -1.76 23.50
N LEU A 144 -3.03 -1.07 22.62
CA LEU A 144 -2.63 -1.61 21.31
C LEU A 144 -1.58 -2.71 21.47
N TRP A 145 -0.52 -2.42 22.24
CA TRP A 145 0.64 -3.30 22.29
C TRP A 145 0.39 -4.59 23.05
N LYS A 146 -0.36 -4.55 24.17
CA LYS A 146 -0.74 -5.78 24.88
C LYS A 146 -1.61 -6.70 24.03
N ALA A 147 -2.47 -6.14 23.17
CA ALA A 147 -3.31 -6.94 22.29
C ALA A 147 -2.54 -7.61 21.16
N SER A 148 -1.41 -7.03 20.74
CA SER A 148 -0.63 -7.57 19.63
C SER A 148 0.08 -8.90 19.96
N GLY A 149 0.21 -9.29 21.24
CA GLY A 149 0.82 -10.56 21.67
C GLY A 149 2.28 -10.78 21.26
N HIS A 150 2.88 -9.84 20.51
CA HIS A 150 4.14 -10.02 19.78
C HIS A 150 5.24 -9.08 20.24
N PHE A 151 5.04 -8.35 21.33
CA PHE A 151 6.05 -7.46 21.86
C PHE A 151 6.37 -7.79 23.31
N PRO A 152 7.63 -8.17 23.62
CA PRO A 152 8.15 -7.79 24.91
C PRO A 152 8.08 -6.26 24.96
N ILE A 153 7.13 -5.74 25.75
CA ILE A 153 7.29 -4.39 26.29
C ILE A 153 8.71 -4.38 26.86
N PRO A 154 9.60 -3.44 26.49
CA PRO A 154 10.89 -3.33 27.14
C PRO A 154 10.64 -3.31 28.64
N SER A 155 10.90 -4.41 29.32
CA SER A 155 10.51 -4.60 30.72
C SER A 155 11.33 -3.70 31.64
N SER A 156 12.37 -3.07 31.09
CA SER A 156 13.10 -1.94 31.66
C SER A 156 12.86 -0.70 30.80
N LEU A 157 12.11 0.27 31.35
CA LEU A 157 12.28 1.66 30.97
C LEU A 157 13.74 2.08 31.24
N PRO A 158 14.28 3.09 30.53
CA PRO A 158 15.60 3.61 30.85
C PRO A 158 15.64 4.04 32.32
N THR A 159 16.46 3.34 33.11
CA THR A 159 16.90 3.82 34.41
C THR A 159 17.80 5.02 34.17
N ALA A 160 17.49 6.14 34.82
CA ALA A 160 18.24 7.39 34.75
C ALA A 160 19.76 7.12 34.74
N PRO A 161 20.55 7.79 33.86
CA PRO A 161 21.99 7.61 33.85
C PRO A 161 22.55 7.99 35.22
N ALA A 162 23.29 7.06 35.83
CA ALA A 162 24.12 7.37 36.98
C ALA A 162 25.02 8.56 36.61
N SER A 163 24.95 9.60 37.43
CA SER A 163 25.67 10.88 37.29
C SER A 163 27.04 10.74 36.63
N PHE A 164 27.14 11.16 35.37
CA PHE A 164 28.43 11.40 34.72
C PHE A 164 28.99 12.73 35.26
N HIS A 165 30.07 12.65 36.01
CA HIS A 165 30.92 13.79 36.28
C HIS A 165 31.48 14.30 34.95
N VAL A 166 31.06 15.50 34.54
CA VAL A 166 31.67 16.24 33.43
C VAL A 166 32.85 17.00 33.99
N GLU A 167 34.07 16.59 33.62
CA GLU A 167 35.24 17.45 33.70
C GLU A 167 35.10 18.56 32.64
N GLU A 168 35.02 19.80 33.10
CA GLU A 168 35.18 20.99 32.27
C GLU A 168 36.59 20.98 31.66
N SER A 169 36.67 20.91 30.32
CA SER A 169 37.87 21.34 29.60
C SER A 169 37.54 22.55 28.75
N SER A 170 38.00 23.68 29.23
CA SER A 170 38.06 24.96 28.55
C SER A 170 38.94 24.87 27.30
N ARG A 171 38.46 25.37 26.17
CA ARG A 171 39.34 25.86 25.12
C ARG A 171 38.69 27.00 24.34
N THR A 172 39.53 28.01 24.21
CA THR A 172 39.31 29.40 23.82
C THR A 172 39.11 29.58 22.32
N ASP A 173 38.38 30.64 22.01
CA ASP A 173 38.31 31.32 20.72
C ASP A 173 39.69 31.59 20.11
N THR A 174 39.79 31.43 18.79
CA THR A 174 40.46 32.42 17.92
C THR A 174 39.81 32.42 16.54
N ASP A 175 39.48 33.64 16.14
CA ASP A 175 39.00 34.12 14.85
C ASP A 175 40.07 34.06 13.74
N VAL A 176 39.65 34.47 12.53
CA VAL A 176 40.44 34.93 11.34
C VAL A 176 40.53 33.97 10.14
N GLY A 177 39.72 34.29 9.11
CA GLY A 177 40.24 34.89 7.86
C GLY A 177 40.63 34.00 6.67
N ASN A 178 39.77 34.04 5.65
CA ASN A 178 40.05 34.36 4.23
C ASN A 178 40.93 33.46 3.31
N GLU A 179 40.42 33.39 2.06
CA GLU A 179 41.10 33.25 0.75
C GLU A 179 41.27 31.89 0.03
N ARG A 180 40.52 31.82 -1.10
CA ARG A 180 40.92 31.48 -2.50
C ARG A 180 41.62 30.15 -2.85
N MET A 181 40.92 29.39 -3.69
CA MET A 181 41.26 29.07 -5.10
C MET A 181 42.74 28.82 -5.46
N ASN A 182 43.11 27.56 -5.75
CA ASN A 182 43.51 27.08 -7.09
C ASN A 182 44.23 25.71 -7.02
N ASP A 183 43.68 24.76 -7.79
CA ASP A 183 44.32 23.95 -8.84
C ASP A 183 45.58 23.09 -8.63
N ILE A 184 45.51 21.93 -9.30
CA ILE A 184 46.55 21.02 -9.83
C ILE A 184 46.97 19.81 -8.97
N GLY A 185 46.79 18.61 -9.54
CA GLY A 185 47.78 17.53 -9.45
C GLY A 185 47.28 16.12 -9.10
N SER A 186 46.91 15.33 -10.12
CA SER A 186 46.83 13.85 -10.12
C SER A 186 48.15 13.16 -9.69
N PRO A 187 48.29 11.81 -9.76
CA PRO A 187 47.49 10.69 -9.24
C PRO A 187 48.34 9.72 -8.38
N ALA A 188 47.72 8.93 -7.49
CA ALA A 188 48.33 7.70 -6.93
C ALA A 188 47.20 6.71 -6.63
N SER A 189 47.06 5.65 -7.43
CA SER A 189 47.68 4.33 -7.22
C SER A 189 47.10 3.55 -6.04
N SER A 190 46.36 2.50 -6.42
CA SER A 190 46.28 1.17 -5.81
C SER A 190 45.91 1.04 -4.33
N ARG A 191 44.69 0.55 -4.09
CA ARG A 191 44.49 -0.58 -3.16
C ARG A 191 43.20 -1.32 -3.52
N GLY A 192 43.39 -2.50 -4.08
CA GLY A 192 42.32 -3.47 -4.27
C GLY A 192 41.91 -4.05 -2.92
N HIS A 193 40.61 -4.03 -2.66
CA HIS A 193 39.98 -4.94 -1.71
C HIS A 193 38.82 -5.63 -2.42
N SER A 194 39.02 -6.92 -2.68
CA SER A 194 37.96 -7.91 -2.89
C SER A 194 37.21 -8.10 -1.57
N PRO A 195 35.88 -8.23 -1.62
CA PRO A 195 35.18 -9.07 -0.67
C PRO A 195 34.47 -10.20 -1.41
N ASP A 196 35.12 -11.36 -1.44
CA ASP A 196 34.45 -12.65 -1.46
C ASP A 196 33.83 -12.86 -0.08
N GLU A 197 32.53 -12.64 0.07
CA GLU A 197 31.77 -13.28 1.14
C GLU A 197 30.31 -13.49 0.69
N LYS A 198 30.06 -14.70 0.18
CA LYS A 198 28.72 -15.19 -0.16
C LYS A 198 27.96 -15.49 1.13
N THR A 199 27.14 -14.54 1.58
CA THR A 199 26.10 -14.81 2.57
C THR A 199 24.86 -15.37 1.85
N PRO A 200 24.34 -16.55 2.22
CA PRO A 200 23.11 -17.06 1.61
C PRO A 200 21.91 -16.22 2.08
N VAL A 201 21.27 -15.54 1.13
CA VAL A 201 19.98 -14.87 1.34
C VAL A 201 18.91 -15.95 1.56
N ILE A 202 18.68 -16.31 2.82
CA ILE A 202 17.51 -17.09 3.23
C ILE A 202 16.32 -16.13 3.22
N ALA A 203 15.62 -16.07 2.08
CA ALA A 203 14.28 -15.50 2.01
C ALA A 203 13.32 -16.47 2.71
N MET A 204 13.24 -16.39 4.05
CA MET A 204 12.17 -17.02 4.81
C MET A 204 10.88 -16.25 4.57
N SER A 205 9.97 -16.84 3.81
CA SER A 205 8.58 -16.40 3.67
C SER A 205 7.95 -16.24 5.05
N ARG A 206 7.66 -14.99 5.44
CA ARG A 206 6.97 -14.60 6.69
C ARG A 206 5.59 -15.27 6.88
N SER A 207 5.07 -15.97 5.87
CA SER A 207 3.78 -16.65 5.89
C SER A 207 3.71 -17.90 6.78
N ILE A 208 4.83 -18.49 7.22
CA ILE A 208 4.83 -19.80 7.90
C ILE A 208 4.96 -19.69 9.44
N VAL A 209 5.27 -18.50 9.98
CA VAL A 209 5.47 -18.34 11.45
C VAL A 209 4.14 -18.18 12.21
N MET A 210 3.01 -17.97 11.53
CA MET A 210 1.70 -17.78 12.17
C MET A 210 1.05 -19.07 12.70
N ASP A 211 1.47 -20.26 12.26
CA ASP A 211 0.74 -21.51 12.58
C ASP A 211 1.22 -22.25 13.85
N LYS A 212 2.28 -21.78 14.54
CA LYS A 212 2.89 -22.56 15.64
C LYS A 212 2.72 -22.04 17.06
N TYR A 213 2.08 -20.88 17.25
CA TYR A 213 1.69 -20.39 18.56
C TYR A 213 0.32 -19.73 18.45
N ILE A 214 -0.75 -20.51 18.66
CA ILE A 214 -2.08 -19.97 18.90
C ILE A 214 -2.22 -19.91 20.43
N PRO A 215 -1.87 -18.81 21.11
CA PRO A 215 -2.29 -18.58 22.48
C PRO A 215 -3.82 -18.65 22.56
N ASP A 216 -4.34 -18.96 23.74
CA ASP A 216 -5.77 -19.18 24.00
C ASP A 216 -6.64 -18.12 23.31
N ILE A 217 -7.40 -18.53 22.29
CA ILE A 217 -8.12 -17.68 21.32
C ILE A 217 -9.00 -16.62 22.00
N LYS A 218 -9.42 -16.87 23.26
CA LYS A 218 -10.34 -16.03 24.02
C LYS A 218 -9.69 -14.84 24.71
N GLU A 219 -8.47 -14.98 25.25
CA GLU A 219 -7.73 -13.85 25.87
C GLU A 219 -7.38 -12.80 24.80
N PHE A 220 -7.14 -13.26 23.57
CA PHE A 220 -6.87 -12.41 22.41
C PHE A 220 -8.06 -11.52 22.04
N GLN A 221 -9.30 -12.01 22.13
CA GLN A 221 -10.50 -11.31 21.63
C GLN A 221 -10.86 -10.04 22.44
N LEU A 222 -10.66 -10.06 23.76
CA LEU A 222 -11.01 -8.92 24.63
C LEU A 222 -10.01 -7.77 24.47
N LEU A 223 -8.72 -8.09 24.52
CA LEU A 223 -7.64 -7.16 24.23
C LEU A 223 -7.80 -6.60 22.81
N GLN A 224 -8.15 -7.43 21.82
CA GLN A 224 -8.45 -7.02 20.46
C GLN A 224 -9.61 -6.01 20.41
N SER A 225 -10.68 -6.20 21.19
CA SER A 225 -11.81 -5.26 21.24
C SER A 225 -11.39 -3.87 21.74
N THR A 226 -10.52 -3.80 22.75
CA THR A 226 -9.99 -2.51 23.26
C THR A 226 -8.98 -1.87 22.32
N ALA A 227 -8.11 -2.67 21.71
CA ALA A 227 -7.18 -2.20 20.68
C ALA A 227 -7.94 -1.62 19.48
N LEU A 228 -9.05 -2.26 19.07
CA LEU A 228 -9.92 -1.74 18.00
C LEU A 228 -10.53 -0.37 18.35
N ILE A 229 -10.83 -0.09 19.62
CA ILE A 229 -11.27 1.26 20.02
C ILE A 229 -10.14 2.27 19.77
N VAL A 230 -8.93 1.96 20.22
CA VAL A 230 -7.79 2.86 20.05
C VAL A 230 -7.45 3.04 18.57
N LEU A 231 -7.39 1.96 17.79
CA LEU A 231 -7.15 1.99 16.35
C LEU A 231 -8.19 2.84 15.60
N ASN A 232 -9.47 2.59 15.85
CA ASN A 232 -10.54 3.22 15.06
C ASN A 232 -10.88 4.66 15.50
N TYR A 233 -10.58 5.04 16.74
CA TYR A 233 -11.03 6.33 17.29
C TYR A 233 -9.92 7.24 17.80
N PHE A 234 -8.73 6.72 18.10
CA PHE A 234 -7.69 7.48 18.81
C PHE A 234 -6.29 7.33 18.20
N LEU A 235 -6.14 6.61 17.07
CA LEU A 235 -4.85 6.38 16.43
C LEU A 235 -4.18 7.68 15.96
N TRP A 236 -4.94 8.60 15.37
CA TRP A 236 -4.39 9.91 14.98
C TRP A 236 -3.91 10.73 16.18
N ASP A 237 -4.56 10.60 17.34
CA ASP A 237 -4.16 11.33 18.56
C ASP A 237 -2.85 10.75 19.11
N LEU A 238 -2.68 9.43 19.04
CA LEU A 238 -1.42 8.76 19.35
C LEU A 238 -0.28 9.16 18.39
N ILE A 239 -0.53 9.14 17.08
CA ILE A 239 0.46 9.56 16.07
C ILE A 239 0.85 11.02 16.31
N ALA A 240 -0.12 11.89 16.57
CA ALA A 240 0.14 13.30 16.90
C ALA A 240 0.97 13.46 18.18
N ALA A 241 0.61 12.75 19.24
CA ALA A 241 1.32 12.79 20.52
C ALA A 241 2.78 12.35 20.39
N TYR A 242 3.02 11.18 19.80
CA TYR A 242 4.40 10.71 19.62
C TYR A 242 5.17 11.57 18.63
N SER A 243 4.53 12.15 17.60
CA SER A 243 5.19 13.08 16.68
C SER A 243 5.62 14.36 17.39
N GLU A 244 4.76 14.93 18.26
CA GLU A 244 5.11 16.07 19.12
C GLU A 244 6.29 15.75 20.04
N LEU A 245 6.28 14.57 20.70
CA LEU A 245 7.37 14.14 21.58
C LEU A 245 8.69 13.93 20.82
N SER A 246 8.62 13.45 19.58
CA SER A 246 9.78 13.04 18.79
C SER A 246 10.43 14.18 17.99
N PHE A 247 9.59 15.05 17.42
CA PHE A 247 9.98 16.02 16.40
C PHE A 247 9.43 17.42 16.67
N GLY A 248 8.60 17.58 17.71
CA GLY A 248 8.07 18.87 18.11
C GLY A 248 9.18 19.84 18.52
N PRO A 249 8.92 21.15 18.43
CA PRO A 249 9.92 22.19 18.75
C PRO A 249 10.17 22.34 20.25
N ARG A 250 9.33 21.73 21.11
CA ARG A 250 9.49 21.79 22.56
C ARG A 250 10.73 20.99 22.96
N LYS A 251 11.46 21.50 23.96
CA LYS A 251 12.57 20.76 24.57
C LYS A 251 12.00 19.54 25.29
N THR A 252 12.19 18.38 24.69
CA THR A 252 11.85 17.08 25.27
C THR A 252 13.13 16.39 25.71
N ASP A 253 13.07 15.67 26.83
CA ASP A 253 14.11 14.75 27.24
C ASP A 253 14.53 13.84 26.07
N GLU A 254 15.84 13.62 25.88
CA GLU A 254 16.34 12.80 24.78
C GLU A 254 15.77 11.38 24.81
N GLU A 255 15.61 10.79 25.99
CA GLU A 255 15.08 9.44 26.15
C GLU A 255 13.62 9.36 25.70
N ILE A 256 12.78 10.31 26.14
CA ILE A 256 11.37 10.40 25.75
C ILE A 256 11.25 10.62 24.24
N ARG A 257 12.11 11.48 23.68
CA ARG A 257 12.14 11.76 22.24
C ARG A 257 12.53 10.54 21.42
N GLN A 258 13.56 9.79 21.83
CA GLN A 258 13.95 8.54 21.16
C GLN A 258 12.88 7.46 21.28
N HIS A 259 12.24 7.36 22.45
CA HIS A 259 11.12 6.44 22.64
C HIS A 259 9.93 6.80 21.75
N GLY A 260 9.61 8.09 21.63
CA GLY A 260 8.58 8.57 20.70
C GLY A 260 8.87 8.14 19.26
N LYS A 261 10.12 8.30 18.79
CA LYS A 261 10.54 7.87 17.45
C LYS A 261 10.35 6.37 17.27
N LEU A 262 10.78 5.58 18.26
CA LEU A 262 10.62 4.13 18.26
C LEU A 262 9.14 3.73 18.18
N ARG A 263 8.27 4.38 18.96
CA ARG A 263 6.83 4.12 18.95
C ARG A 263 6.19 4.43 17.60
N ILE A 264 6.58 5.51 16.94
CA ILE A 264 6.12 5.82 15.58
C ILE A 264 6.58 4.74 14.60
N MET A 265 7.85 4.33 14.64
CA MET A 265 8.35 3.25 13.77
C MET A 265 7.58 1.95 14.01
N HIS A 266 7.31 1.60 15.27
CA HIS A 266 6.48 0.44 15.59
C HIS A 266 5.05 0.56 15.04
N MET A 267 4.44 1.76 15.08
CA MET A 267 3.13 1.96 14.46
C MET A 267 3.19 1.72 12.95
N ILE A 268 4.24 2.23 12.30
CA ILE A 268 4.45 2.08 10.86
C ILE A 268 4.74 0.63 10.48
N ASP A 269 5.45 -0.13 11.30
CA ASP A 269 5.86 -1.50 10.96
C ASP A 269 4.79 -2.55 11.27
N TYR A 270 4.00 -2.35 12.33
CA TYR A 270 3.16 -3.40 12.91
C TYR A 270 1.66 -3.13 12.85
N LEU A 271 1.21 -1.87 12.76
CA LEU A 271 -0.22 -1.59 12.66
C LEU A 271 -0.75 -1.78 11.22
N PRO A 272 -2.07 -1.97 11.06
CA PRO A 272 -2.71 -2.01 9.73
C PRO A 272 -2.37 -0.75 8.92
N VAL A 273 -1.84 -0.96 7.72
CA VAL A 273 -1.27 0.10 6.87
C VAL A 273 -2.30 1.16 6.54
N ASP A 274 -3.52 0.74 6.21
CA ASP A 274 -4.64 1.58 5.84
C ASP A 274 -5.08 2.51 6.98
N GLN A 275 -5.14 2.01 8.22
CA GLN A 275 -5.52 2.81 9.39
C GLN A 275 -4.47 3.87 9.71
N VAL A 276 -3.18 3.53 9.62
CA VAL A 276 -2.09 4.50 9.85
C VAL A 276 -2.09 5.57 8.75
N ILE A 277 -2.35 5.20 7.50
CA ILE A 277 -2.49 6.13 6.38
C ILE A 277 -3.69 7.06 6.60
N GLU A 278 -4.87 6.52 6.91
CA GLU A 278 -6.08 7.30 7.19
C GLU A 278 -5.83 8.30 8.33
N ALA A 279 -5.29 7.82 9.45
CA ALA A 279 -4.95 8.67 10.60
C ALA A 279 -3.95 9.77 10.24
N SER A 280 -2.95 9.47 9.40
CA SER A 280 -1.98 10.45 8.91
C SER A 280 -2.63 11.51 8.01
N PHE A 281 -3.54 11.11 7.12
CA PHE A 281 -4.30 12.04 6.28
C PHE A 281 -5.27 12.90 7.10
N VAL A 282 -5.90 12.36 8.14
CA VAL A 282 -6.72 13.13 9.10
C VAL A 282 -5.90 14.22 9.80
N LEU A 283 -4.61 13.97 10.05
CA LEU A 283 -3.71 14.97 10.61
C LEU A 283 -3.27 16.01 9.57
N LEU A 284 -2.99 15.59 8.34
CA LEU A 284 -2.53 16.48 7.25
C LEU A 284 -3.61 17.38 6.66
N ASN A 285 -4.83 16.86 6.48
CA ASN A 285 -5.92 17.52 5.76
C ASN A 285 -6.70 18.53 6.61
N ARG A 286 -6.05 19.15 7.58
CA ARG A 286 -6.71 20.08 8.49
C ARG A 286 -6.52 21.51 8.07
N HIS A 287 -7.62 22.23 8.06
CA HIS A 287 -7.67 23.62 7.65
C HIS A 287 -7.26 24.56 8.78
N GLU A 288 -7.74 24.34 10.02
CA GLU A 288 -7.46 25.25 11.14
C GLU A 288 -7.37 24.54 12.50
N PRO A 289 -6.30 24.81 13.28
CA PRO A 289 -5.00 25.29 12.80
C PRO A 289 -4.39 24.32 11.77
N ASN A 290 -3.76 24.86 10.73
CA ASN A 290 -3.00 24.06 9.77
C ASN A 290 -1.89 23.27 10.49
N PRO A 291 -1.60 22.03 10.08
CA PRO A 291 -0.53 21.27 10.70
C PRO A 291 0.81 21.97 10.49
N PRO A 292 1.67 22.03 11.53
CA PRO A 292 2.91 22.78 11.44
C PRO A 292 3.86 22.17 10.39
N PRO A 293 4.78 22.95 9.79
CA PRO A 293 5.64 22.48 8.70
C PRO A 293 6.46 21.22 9.05
N TRP A 294 6.97 21.14 10.28
CA TRP A 294 7.73 19.97 10.74
C TRP A 294 6.88 18.69 10.76
N MET A 295 5.60 18.80 11.14
CA MET A 295 4.68 17.66 11.17
C MET A 295 4.29 17.24 9.76
N LYS A 296 4.06 18.20 8.86
CA LYS A 296 3.81 17.91 7.44
C LYS A 296 4.98 17.16 6.80
N ALA A 297 6.21 17.62 7.06
CA ALA A 297 7.41 16.99 6.54
C ALA A 297 7.57 15.55 7.07
N GLU A 298 7.37 15.37 8.38
CA GLU A 298 7.53 14.07 9.02
C GLU A 298 6.42 13.08 8.61
N LEU A 299 5.15 13.48 8.63
CA LEU A 299 4.06 12.63 8.12
C LEU A 299 4.23 12.30 6.64
N GLY A 300 4.76 13.23 5.83
CA GLY A 300 5.10 12.96 4.43
C GLY A 300 6.16 11.86 4.29
N LYS A 301 7.18 11.87 5.15
CA LYS A 301 8.18 10.79 5.23
C LYS A 301 7.53 9.48 5.67
N GLN A 302 6.67 9.50 6.68
CA GLN A 302 5.99 8.29 7.17
C GLN A 302 5.06 7.68 6.13
N LEU A 303 4.25 8.48 5.44
CA LEU A 303 3.42 8.03 4.31
C LEU A 303 4.26 7.44 3.19
N SER A 304 5.42 8.04 2.91
CA SER A 304 6.36 7.50 1.92
C SER A 304 7.01 6.17 2.36
N MET A 305 7.05 5.84 3.66
CA MET A 305 7.45 4.51 4.13
C MET A 305 6.27 3.54 4.08
N LEU A 306 5.06 4.01 4.39
CA LEU A 306 3.85 3.20 4.32
C LEU A 306 3.52 2.78 2.89
N VAL A 307 3.79 3.61 1.87
CA VAL A 307 3.56 3.27 0.46
C VAL A 307 4.33 2.03 0.00
N THR A 308 5.52 1.77 0.58
CA THR A 308 6.36 0.63 0.23
C THR A 308 5.96 -0.65 0.97
N ARG A 309 5.09 -0.57 1.99
CA ARG A 309 4.48 -1.75 2.63
C ARG A 309 3.40 -2.33 1.71
N SER A 310 3.11 -3.62 1.89
CA SER A 310 2.00 -4.29 1.21
C SER A 310 0.70 -3.53 1.41
N ASP A 311 -0.06 -3.33 0.33
CA ASP A 311 -1.32 -2.58 0.28
C ASP A 311 -1.21 -1.08 0.62
N GLY A 312 0.00 -0.58 0.83
CA GLY A 312 0.28 0.83 1.11
C GLY A 312 -0.06 1.73 -0.05
N LEU A 313 0.35 1.35 -1.26
CA LEU A 313 0.02 2.11 -2.47
C LEU A 313 -1.49 2.23 -2.67
N VAL A 314 -2.21 1.12 -2.56
CA VAL A 314 -3.67 1.10 -2.74
C VAL A 314 -4.35 2.03 -1.74
N SER A 315 -3.93 1.96 -0.48
CA SER A 315 -4.48 2.77 0.62
C SER A 315 -4.21 4.26 0.42
N ILE A 316 -2.99 4.63 0.01
CA ILE A 316 -2.66 6.04 -0.33
C ILE A 316 -3.49 6.52 -1.52
N LEU A 317 -3.64 5.71 -2.57
CA LEU A 317 -4.46 6.09 -3.71
C LEU A 317 -5.92 6.30 -3.30
N LYS A 318 -6.51 5.42 -2.46
CA LYS A 318 -7.88 5.62 -1.95
C LYS A 318 -8.05 6.99 -1.28
N GLU A 319 -7.11 7.40 -0.45
CA GLU A 319 -7.19 8.70 0.23
C GLU A 319 -6.96 9.89 -0.70
N LEU A 320 -6.00 9.80 -1.63
CA LEU A 320 -5.66 10.91 -2.53
C LEU A 320 -6.67 11.16 -3.65
N ILE A 321 -7.22 10.09 -4.23
CA ILE A 321 -8.06 10.18 -5.44
C ILE A 321 -9.43 9.51 -5.30
N GLY A 322 -9.70 8.81 -4.18
CA GLY A 322 -10.97 8.10 -4.01
C GLY A 322 -12.19 9.01 -3.98
N ARG A 323 -12.01 10.27 -3.56
CA ARG A 323 -13.06 11.31 -3.52
C ARG A 323 -13.08 12.22 -4.74
N VAL A 324 -12.15 12.04 -5.68
CA VAL A 324 -12.05 12.86 -6.90
C VAL A 324 -13.17 12.49 -7.88
N VAL A 325 -13.74 13.48 -8.55
CA VAL A 325 -14.77 13.27 -9.58
C VAL A 325 -14.20 12.36 -10.69
N LYS A 326 -14.97 11.34 -11.07
CA LYS A 326 -14.59 10.40 -12.14
C LYS A 326 -14.26 11.15 -13.43
N GLY A 327 -13.12 10.82 -14.05
CA GLY A 327 -12.65 11.42 -15.29
C GLY A 327 -11.71 12.62 -15.12
N ASN A 328 -11.33 12.98 -13.89
CA ASN A 328 -10.35 14.04 -13.66
C ASN A 328 -8.92 13.54 -13.90
N VAL A 329 -8.55 13.44 -15.18
CA VAL A 329 -7.25 12.94 -15.64
C VAL A 329 -6.09 13.73 -15.05
N GLU A 330 -6.21 15.06 -14.96
CA GLU A 330 -5.15 15.93 -14.40
C GLU A 330 -4.81 15.57 -12.95
N SER A 331 -5.82 15.25 -12.13
CA SER A 331 -5.58 14.83 -10.75
C SER A 331 -4.89 13.47 -10.67
N TYR A 332 -5.26 12.52 -11.53
CA TYR A 332 -4.61 11.21 -11.60
C TYR A 332 -3.14 11.35 -11.98
N GLU A 333 -2.85 12.16 -13.01
CA GLU A 333 -1.48 12.39 -13.47
C GLU A 333 -0.62 13.11 -12.43
N LYS A 334 -1.17 14.09 -11.71
CA LYS A 334 -0.45 14.78 -10.62
C LYS A 334 -0.09 13.82 -9.48
N VAL A 335 -1.02 12.97 -9.07
CA VAL A 335 -0.79 11.97 -8.01
C VAL A 335 0.21 10.92 -8.47
N ALA A 336 0.07 10.40 -9.70
CA ALA A 336 1.04 9.49 -10.30
C ALA A 336 2.44 10.10 -10.38
N ALA A 337 2.55 11.37 -10.81
CA ALA A 337 3.82 12.09 -10.87
C ALA A 337 4.46 12.29 -9.50
N HIS A 338 3.65 12.48 -8.47
CA HIS A 338 4.13 12.59 -7.10
C HIS A 338 4.67 11.25 -6.59
N LEU A 339 3.92 10.16 -6.76
CA LEU A 339 4.28 8.82 -6.29
C LEU A 339 5.45 8.19 -7.08
N ALA A 340 5.65 8.59 -8.33
CA ALA A 340 6.80 8.17 -9.13
C ALA A 340 8.13 8.80 -8.68
N LYS A 341 8.11 9.87 -7.87
CA LYS A 341 9.33 10.48 -7.33
C LYS A 341 9.83 9.66 -6.15
N VAL A 342 11.05 9.12 -6.27
CA VAL A 342 11.70 8.34 -5.22
C VAL A 342 11.96 9.23 -3.99
N PRO A 343 11.42 8.90 -2.81
CA PRO A 343 11.69 9.64 -1.59
C PRO A 343 13.16 9.47 -1.16
N LYS A 344 13.93 10.56 -1.16
CA LYS A 344 15.37 10.55 -0.82
C LYS A 344 15.69 10.01 0.58
N SER A 345 14.72 10.06 1.50
CA SER A 345 14.92 9.76 2.91
C SER A 345 14.68 8.30 3.29
N ILE A 346 14.25 7.45 2.36
CA ILE A 346 13.67 6.13 2.70
C ILE A 346 14.37 5.00 1.97
N ALA A 347 14.66 5.18 0.68
CA ALA A 347 15.12 4.08 -0.15
C ALA A 347 15.93 4.59 -1.35
N THR A 348 16.79 3.71 -1.86
CA THR A 348 17.33 3.86 -3.21
C THR A 348 16.20 3.71 -4.26
N PRO A 349 16.38 4.22 -5.49
CA PRO A 349 15.40 4.02 -6.56
C PRO A 349 15.04 2.55 -6.78
N GLU A 350 16.03 1.66 -6.71
CA GLU A 350 15.84 0.22 -6.85
C GLU A 350 14.99 -0.38 -5.73
N GLU A 351 15.31 -0.11 -4.46
CA GLU A 351 14.51 -0.60 -3.32
C GLU A 351 13.07 -0.09 -3.37
N TYR A 352 12.88 1.18 -3.76
CA TYR A 352 11.56 1.79 -3.87
C TYR A 352 10.73 1.13 -4.99
N LEU A 353 11.28 0.99 -6.21
CA LEU A 353 10.58 0.35 -7.32
C LEU A 353 10.34 -1.15 -7.07
N LYS A 354 11.28 -1.84 -6.44
CA LYS A 354 11.14 -3.25 -6.05
C LYS A 354 9.98 -3.47 -5.08
N ALA A 355 9.72 -2.51 -4.19
CA ALA A 355 8.58 -2.56 -3.27
C ALA A 355 7.26 -2.07 -3.90
N LEU A 356 7.33 -1.06 -4.77
CA LEU A 356 6.16 -0.38 -5.33
C LEU A 356 5.56 -1.15 -6.53
N CYS A 357 6.37 -1.59 -7.49
CA CYS A 357 5.89 -2.21 -8.73
C CYS A 357 5.02 -3.46 -8.50
N PRO A 358 5.36 -4.38 -7.56
CA PRO A 358 4.48 -5.53 -7.26
C PRO A 358 3.08 -5.13 -6.80
N GLN A 359 2.91 -3.96 -6.18
CA GLN A 359 1.60 -3.43 -5.79
C GLN A 359 0.87 -2.77 -6.96
N VAL A 360 1.58 -2.22 -7.94
CA VAL A 360 0.99 -1.61 -9.15
C VAL A 360 0.36 -2.68 -10.05
N LEU A 361 1.00 -3.84 -10.21
CA LEU A 361 0.53 -4.92 -11.09
C LEU A 361 -0.94 -5.31 -10.87
N PRO A 362 -1.40 -5.67 -9.66
CA PRO A 362 -2.81 -6.00 -9.45
C PRO A 362 -3.76 -4.82 -9.70
N LEU A 363 -3.28 -3.57 -9.56
CA LEU A 363 -4.08 -2.38 -9.85
C LEU A 363 -4.24 -2.09 -11.35
N LEU A 364 -3.40 -2.68 -12.21
CA LEU A 364 -3.54 -2.63 -13.66
C LEU A 364 -4.61 -3.61 -14.18
N LEU A 365 -5.11 -4.50 -13.32
CA LEU A 365 -6.27 -5.32 -13.62
C LEU A 365 -7.51 -4.57 -13.18
N LYS A 366 -8.37 -4.17 -14.12
CA LYS A 366 -9.65 -3.49 -13.82
C LYS A 366 -10.65 -4.38 -13.04
N HIS A 367 -10.27 -5.61 -12.73
CA HIS A 367 -11.10 -6.50 -11.92
C HIS A 367 -11.33 -5.87 -10.54
N LYS A 368 -12.57 -5.96 -10.04
CA LYS A 368 -12.88 -5.57 -8.66
C LYS A 368 -11.79 -6.15 -7.77
N PRO A 369 -11.08 -5.34 -6.96
CA PRO A 369 -10.13 -5.86 -6.00
C PRO A 369 -10.85 -6.94 -5.20
N ARG A 370 -10.45 -8.18 -5.46
CA ARG A 370 -11.07 -9.43 -5.03
C ARG A 370 -11.49 -9.30 -3.58
N GLU A 371 -12.78 -8.99 -3.34
CA GLU A 371 -13.36 -8.59 -2.04
C GLU A 371 -12.27 -8.33 -0.98
N LEU A 372 -11.44 -7.31 -1.20
CA LEU A 372 -10.53 -6.90 -0.15
C LEU A 372 -11.48 -6.46 0.96
N VAL A 373 -11.49 -7.22 2.06
CA VAL A 373 -12.43 -7.26 3.19
C VAL A 373 -12.65 -5.90 3.89
N MET A 374 -12.16 -4.82 3.30
CA MET A 374 -12.07 -3.48 3.82
C MET A 374 -12.91 -2.52 2.98
N GLY A 375 -14.22 -2.52 3.27
CA GLY A 375 -15.17 -1.48 2.89
C GLY A 375 -15.56 -1.45 1.41
N GLU A 376 -16.83 -1.15 1.15
CA GLU A 376 -17.34 -0.92 -0.21
C GLU A 376 -16.65 0.32 -0.81
N ILE A 377 -15.52 0.11 -1.51
CA ILE A 377 -14.94 1.14 -2.36
C ILE A 377 -15.98 1.42 -3.43
N SER A 378 -16.46 2.66 -3.50
CA SER A 378 -17.38 3.05 -4.57
C SER A 378 -16.78 2.71 -5.93
N SER A 379 -17.61 2.28 -6.89
CA SER A 379 -17.12 1.96 -8.24
C SER A 379 -16.38 3.14 -8.88
N ALA A 380 -16.70 4.38 -8.49
CA ALA A 380 -15.98 5.59 -8.89
C ALA A 380 -14.54 5.61 -8.32
N ALA A 381 -14.37 5.37 -7.02
CA ALA A 381 -13.05 5.33 -6.39
C ALA A 381 -12.16 4.22 -6.98
N SER A 382 -12.71 3.03 -7.24
CA SER A 382 -11.97 1.95 -7.89
C SER A 382 -11.50 2.33 -9.31
N ASN A 383 -12.34 2.98 -10.11
CA ASN A 383 -11.93 3.47 -11.44
C ASN A 383 -10.83 4.54 -11.35
N ASN A 384 -10.94 5.46 -10.39
CA ASN A 384 -9.90 6.47 -10.17
C ASN A 384 -8.55 5.80 -9.86
N VAL A 385 -8.56 4.79 -8.98
CA VAL A 385 -7.34 4.06 -8.56
C VAL A 385 -6.73 3.36 -9.76
N PHE A 386 -7.53 2.67 -10.58
CA PHE A 386 -7.09 2.06 -11.82
C PHE A 386 -6.40 3.05 -12.75
N HIS A 387 -7.06 4.18 -13.09
CA HIS A 387 -6.48 5.17 -14.00
C HIS A 387 -5.20 5.81 -13.46
N THR A 388 -5.13 6.03 -12.15
CA THR A 388 -3.91 6.56 -11.51
C THR A 388 -2.80 5.52 -11.50
N ALA A 389 -3.11 4.24 -11.32
CA ALA A 389 -2.13 3.15 -11.38
C ALA A 389 -1.53 2.98 -12.79
N VAL A 390 -2.34 3.14 -13.84
CA VAL A 390 -1.86 3.15 -15.23
C VAL A 390 -0.89 4.32 -15.46
N SER A 391 -1.29 5.53 -15.05
CA SER A 391 -0.41 6.70 -15.17
C SER A 391 0.88 6.54 -14.35
N LEU A 392 0.78 5.96 -13.15
CA LEU A 392 1.94 5.69 -12.29
C LEU A 392 2.89 4.68 -12.94
N ALA A 393 2.38 3.58 -13.49
CA ALA A 393 3.16 2.59 -14.22
C ALA A 393 3.97 3.23 -15.36
N CYS A 394 3.33 4.05 -16.20
CA CYS A 394 4.00 4.77 -17.27
C CYS A 394 5.10 5.71 -16.73
N ARG A 395 4.82 6.46 -15.66
CA ARG A 395 5.81 7.37 -15.08
C ARG A 395 6.99 6.66 -14.44
N LEU A 396 6.79 5.49 -13.82
CA LEU A 396 7.88 4.67 -13.29
C LEU A 396 8.79 4.17 -14.41
N LEU A 397 8.20 3.73 -15.54
CA LEU A 397 8.95 3.29 -16.72
C LEU A 397 9.74 4.42 -17.39
N LEU A 398 9.21 5.65 -17.38
CA LEU A 398 9.92 6.81 -17.93
C LEU A 398 11.04 7.31 -17.00
N ALA A 399 10.80 7.30 -15.69
CA ALA A 399 11.76 7.80 -14.72
C ALA A 399 12.99 6.89 -14.60
N GLU A 400 12.78 5.57 -14.54
CA GLU A 400 13.85 4.58 -14.37
C GLU A 400 13.63 3.37 -15.31
N PRO A 401 13.88 3.50 -16.64
CA PRO A 401 13.48 2.50 -17.62
C PRO A 401 14.00 1.09 -17.33
N ARG A 402 15.27 0.97 -16.91
CA ARG A 402 15.88 -0.33 -16.59
C ARG A 402 15.18 -1.02 -15.41
N LEU A 403 14.92 -0.27 -14.34
CA LEU A 403 14.26 -0.80 -13.14
C LEU A 403 12.77 -1.06 -13.39
N GLY A 404 12.10 -0.18 -14.15
CA GLY A 404 10.72 -0.39 -14.59
C GLY A 404 10.58 -1.65 -15.45
N ILE A 405 11.50 -1.92 -16.37
CA ILE A 405 11.52 -3.18 -17.12
C ILE A 405 11.65 -4.36 -16.17
N ASN A 406 12.63 -4.34 -15.26
CA ASN A 406 12.91 -5.46 -14.36
C ASN A 406 11.77 -5.75 -13.36
N TYR A 407 11.16 -4.72 -12.78
CA TYR A 407 10.20 -4.86 -11.68
C TYR A 407 8.74 -4.71 -12.09
N LEU A 408 8.45 -4.20 -13.30
CA LEU A 408 7.08 -4.06 -13.81
C LEU A 408 6.85 -4.86 -15.10
N VAL A 409 7.61 -4.62 -16.16
CA VAL A 409 7.35 -5.25 -17.47
C VAL A 409 7.70 -6.73 -17.47
N GLN A 410 8.86 -7.12 -16.96
CA GLN A 410 9.32 -8.51 -16.91
C GLN A 410 8.37 -9.40 -16.08
N PRO A 411 7.86 -8.98 -14.91
CA PRO A 411 6.79 -9.71 -14.22
C PRO A 411 5.52 -9.91 -15.05
N ILE A 412 5.09 -8.91 -15.82
CA ILE A 412 3.95 -9.03 -16.75
C ILE A 412 4.29 -10.01 -17.89
N MET A 413 5.53 -10.01 -18.40
CA MET A 413 5.96 -10.85 -19.52
C MET A 413 6.29 -12.29 -19.13
N ARG A 414 6.66 -12.54 -17.88
CA ARG A 414 7.11 -13.86 -17.43
C ARG A 414 6.12 -14.99 -17.73
N PRO A 415 4.80 -14.88 -17.43
CA PRO A 415 3.84 -15.93 -17.78
C PRO A 415 3.80 -16.23 -19.28
N LEU A 416 3.91 -15.21 -20.13
CA LEU A 416 3.92 -15.34 -21.59
C LEU A 416 5.22 -15.98 -22.10
N LEU A 417 6.36 -15.60 -21.52
CA LEU A 417 7.67 -16.17 -21.86
C LEU A 417 7.73 -17.66 -21.54
N VAL A 418 7.21 -18.08 -20.38
CA VAL A 418 7.12 -19.50 -20.02
C VAL A 418 6.22 -20.24 -21.01
N LEU A 419 5.03 -19.70 -21.32
CA LEU A 419 4.14 -20.30 -22.30
C LEU A 419 4.80 -20.45 -23.68
N ASN A 420 5.51 -19.42 -24.16
CA ASN A 420 6.25 -19.44 -25.42
C ASN A 420 7.31 -20.54 -25.44
N SER A 421 8.07 -20.70 -24.35
CA SER A 421 9.10 -21.74 -24.24
C SER A 421 8.51 -23.16 -24.28
N VAL A 422 7.35 -23.37 -23.62
CA VAL A 422 6.64 -24.65 -23.64
C VAL A 422 6.16 -24.98 -25.06
N GLN A 423 5.61 -23.99 -25.78
CA GLN A 423 5.21 -24.19 -27.17
C GLN A 423 6.39 -24.51 -28.08
N ALA A 424 7.50 -23.76 -27.96
CA ALA A 424 8.70 -24.01 -28.76
C ALA A 424 9.21 -25.45 -28.56
N ASN A 425 9.24 -25.94 -27.31
CA ASN A 425 9.65 -27.31 -27.00
C ASN A 425 8.69 -28.37 -27.57
N LEU A 426 7.39 -28.08 -27.62
CA LEU A 426 6.40 -28.97 -28.26
C LEU A 426 6.60 -29.09 -29.77
N HIS A 427 7.09 -28.04 -30.43
CA HIS A 427 7.43 -28.08 -31.86
C HIS A 427 8.74 -28.84 -32.13
N LEU A 428 9.74 -28.69 -31.25
CA LEU A 428 11.05 -29.36 -31.37
C LEU A 428 10.99 -30.87 -31.14
N HIS A 429 10.15 -31.36 -30.22
CA HIS A 429 10.06 -32.79 -29.89
C HIS A 429 9.30 -33.65 -30.92
N GLN A 430 9.07 -33.14 -32.13
CA GLN A 430 8.67 -33.98 -33.26
C GLN A 430 9.82 -34.86 -33.79
N THR A 431 11.05 -34.63 -33.33
CA THR A 431 12.21 -35.51 -33.59
C THR A 431 12.62 -36.27 -32.31
N PRO A 432 12.70 -37.61 -32.34
CA PRO A 432 13.03 -38.42 -31.17
C PRO A 432 14.54 -38.38 -30.89
N THR A 433 15.01 -37.36 -30.19
CA THR A 433 16.41 -37.27 -29.72
C THR A 433 16.49 -37.06 -28.21
N LYS A 434 17.46 -37.74 -27.59
CA LYS A 434 17.67 -37.94 -26.14
C LYS A 434 17.42 -36.68 -25.29
N ARG A 435 16.60 -36.86 -24.23
CA ARG A 435 16.38 -35.90 -23.13
C ARG A 435 17.71 -35.49 -22.48
N VAL A 436 17.96 -34.20 -22.39
CA VAL A 436 19.01 -33.60 -21.55
C VAL A 436 18.32 -33.00 -20.32
N GLU A 437 18.69 -33.45 -19.13
CA GLU A 437 17.98 -33.21 -17.86
C GLU A 437 18.37 -31.89 -17.15
N SER A 438 18.68 -30.82 -17.89
CA SER A 438 19.02 -29.52 -17.28
C SER A 438 17.90 -28.49 -17.46
N GLU A 439 16.72 -28.78 -16.90
CA GLU A 439 15.64 -27.79 -16.79
C GLU A 439 15.72 -27.08 -15.44
N HIS A 440 16.14 -25.81 -15.44
CA HIS A 440 15.74 -24.89 -14.38
C HIS A 440 14.22 -24.81 -14.45
N VAL A 441 13.54 -25.53 -13.55
CA VAL A 441 12.08 -25.68 -13.54
C VAL A 441 11.43 -24.32 -13.24
N LEU A 442 11.12 -23.57 -14.29
CA LEU A 442 10.11 -22.54 -14.23
C LEU A 442 8.80 -23.25 -13.82
N GLY A 443 8.23 -22.85 -12.68
CA GLY A 443 6.99 -23.43 -12.18
C GLY A 443 5.87 -23.37 -13.23
N PRO A 444 4.87 -24.27 -13.16
CA PRO A 444 3.77 -24.28 -14.11
C PRO A 444 3.03 -22.94 -14.06
N VAL A 445 2.89 -22.31 -15.22
CA VAL A 445 2.09 -21.07 -15.35
C VAL A 445 0.62 -21.45 -15.47
N THR A 446 -0.20 -20.78 -14.67
CA THR A 446 -1.65 -20.92 -14.69
C THR A 446 -2.25 -20.10 -15.83
N GLU A 447 -3.44 -20.48 -16.25
CA GLU A 447 -4.13 -19.75 -17.30
C GLU A 447 -4.49 -18.31 -16.89
N ASN A 448 -4.86 -18.11 -15.63
CA ASN A 448 -5.21 -16.78 -15.12
C ASN A 448 -4.02 -15.83 -15.17
N GLU A 449 -2.81 -16.31 -14.86
CA GLU A 449 -1.59 -15.50 -14.98
C GLU A 449 -1.34 -15.07 -16.43
N VAL A 450 -1.59 -15.94 -17.42
CA VAL A 450 -1.46 -15.58 -18.85
C VAL A 450 -2.48 -14.51 -19.24
N VAL A 451 -3.74 -14.67 -18.81
CA VAL A 451 -4.81 -13.69 -19.10
C VAL A 451 -4.50 -12.36 -18.45
N ASP A 452 -4.12 -12.35 -17.17
CA ASP A 452 -3.76 -11.14 -16.43
C ASP A 452 -2.58 -10.42 -17.09
N SER A 453 -1.55 -11.17 -17.50
CA SER A 453 -0.41 -10.64 -18.26
C SER A 453 -0.82 -9.94 -19.56
N LEU A 454 -1.72 -10.56 -20.34
CA LEU A 454 -2.20 -9.99 -21.60
C LEU A 454 -3.04 -8.72 -21.37
N VAL A 455 -3.90 -8.73 -20.34
CA VAL A 455 -4.71 -7.56 -19.98
C VAL A 455 -3.81 -6.41 -19.52
N GLN A 456 -2.86 -6.66 -18.62
CA GLN A 456 -1.92 -5.66 -18.13
C GLN A 456 -1.07 -5.08 -19.27
N LEU A 457 -0.57 -5.94 -20.16
CA LEU A 457 0.19 -5.51 -21.34
C LEU A 457 -0.66 -4.63 -22.25
N GLY A 458 -1.90 -5.04 -22.54
CA GLY A 458 -2.83 -4.26 -23.34
C GLY A 458 -3.15 -2.90 -22.72
N VAL A 459 -3.37 -2.85 -21.40
CA VAL A 459 -3.60 -1.60 -20.66
C VAL A 459 -2.43 -0.64 -20.78
N LEU A 460 -1.18 -1.12 -20.64
CA LEU A 460 0.00 -0.26 -20.77
C LEU A 460 0.23 0.18 -22.22
N LEU A 461 -0.06 -0.69 -23.20
CA LEU A 461 0.09 -0.37 -24.62
C LEU A 461 -1.00 0.57 -25.16
N THR A 462 -2.13 0.69 -24.46
CA THR A 462 -3.23 1.60 -24.81
C THR A 462 -3.33 2.79 -23.86
N ALA A 463 -2.37 2.94 -22.94
CA ALA A 463 -2.33 4.08 -22.04
C ALA A 463 -2.24 5.39 -22.83
N GLY A 464 -3.16 6.32 -22.55
CA GLY A 464 -3.21 7.65 -23.17
C GLY A 464 -2.70 8.76 -22.25
N CYS A 465 -1.78 8.47 -21.34
CA CYS A 465 -1.17 9.49 -20.48
C CYS A 465 0.12 10.05 -21.08
N GLN A 466 0.59 11.19 -20.55
CA GLN A 466 1.81 11.83 -21.01
C GLN A 466 3.01 10.87 -21.04
N GLY A 467 3.69 10.77 -22.19
CA GLY A 467 4.89 9.93 -22.39
C GLY A 467 4.60 8.43 -22.58
N SER A 468 3.32 8.07 -22.72
CA SER A 468 2.89 6.71 -23.05
C SER A 468 3.46 6.21 -24.39
N SER A 469 3.75 7.10 -25.34
CA SER A 469 4.44 6.79 -26.60
C SER A 469 5.79 6.10 -26.38
N THR A 470 6.68 6.70 -25.60
CA THR A 470 7.98 6.10 -25.24
C THR A 470 7.82 4.82 -24.42
N VAL A 471 6.84 4.76 -23.51
CA VAL A 471 6.54 3.54 -22.75
C VAL A 471 6.12 2.40 -23.68
N ARG A 472 5.29 2.69 -24.69
CA ARG A 472 4.88 1.71 -25.71
C ARG A 472 6.09 1.16 -26.46
N GLU A 473 6.99 2.01 -26.93
CA GLU A 473 8.22 1.58 -27.59
C GLU A 473 9.09 0.66 -26.72
N LEU A 474 9.27 1.01 -25.45
CA LEU A 474 10.01 0.19 -24.49
C LEU A 474 9.36 -1.19 -24.30
N ILE A 475 8.04 -1.22 -24.10
CA ILE A 475 7.29 -2.47 -23.92
C ILE A 475 7.35 -3.32 -25.19
N LEU A 476 7.16 -2.71 -26.36
CA LEU A 476 7.17 -3.42 -27.64
C LEU A 476 8.54 -3.97 -27.97
N HIS A 477 9.62 -3.26 -27.61
CA HIS A 477 10.98 -3.78 -27.70
C HIS A 477 11.14 -5.09 -26.90
N GLU A 478 10.70 -5.10 -25.64
CA GLU A 478 10.75 -6.30 -24.78
C GLU A 478 9.83 -7.42 -25.27
N ALA A 479 8.64 -7.07 -25.78
CA ALA A 479 7.65 -8.02 -26.27
C ALA A 479 8.05 -8.74 -27.58
N ARG A 480 9.09 -8.28 -28.28
CA ARG A 480 9.57 -8.92 -29.53
C ARG A 480 9.84 -10.41 -29.39
N ILE A 481 10.29 -10.84 -28.21
CA ILE A 481 10.63 -12.23 -27.91
C ILE A 481 9.39 -13.14 -27.90
N ILE A 482 8.21 -12.58 -27.66
CA ILE A 482 6.93 -13.30 -27.57
C ILE A 482 5.98 -12.97 -28.73
N THR A 483 6.43 -12.25 -29.76
CA THR A 483 5.59 -11.85 -30.91
C THR A 483 4.89 -13.03 -31.59
N SER A 484 5.59 -14.15 -31.78
CA SER A 484 5.03 -15.36 -32.41
C SER A 484 3.86 -15.93 -31.61
N LEU A 485 4.03 -16.04 -30.28
CA LEU A 485 2.99 -16.48 -29.36
C LEU A 485 1.77 -15.55 -29.41
N LEU A 486 2.00 -14.23 -29.35
CA LEU A 486 0.92 -13.25 -29.35
C LEU A 486 0.08 -13.30 -30.64
N LEU A 487 0.73 -13.46 -31.79
CA LEU A 487 0.05 -13.66 -33.07
C LEU A 487 -0.76 -14.96 -33.09
N GLU A 488 -0.17 -16.06 -32.63
CA GLU A 488 -0.86 -17.36 -32.57
C GLU A 488 -2.11 -17.29 -31.68
N LEU A 489 -2.00 -16.71 -30.48
CA LEU A 489 -3.13 -16.54 -29.56
C LEU A 489 -4.23 -15.69 -30.19
N HIS A 490 -3.88 -14.61 -30.88
CA HIS A 490 -4.84 -13.77 -31.58
C HIS A 490 -5.60 -14.56 -32.66
N PHE A 491 -4.91 -15.28 -33.56
CA PHE A 491 -5.56 -16.06 -34.62
C PHE A 491 -6.41 -17.22 -34.10
N GLN A 492 -5.97 -17.89 -33.04
CA GLN A 492 -6.76 -18.96 -32.39
C GLN A 492 -8.07 -18.41 -31.82
N LEU A 493 -8.05 -17.22 -31.20
CA LEU A 493 -9.23 -16.58 -30.66
C LEU A 493 -10.20 -16.12 -31.75
N VAL A 494 -9.71 -15.50 -32.83
CA VAL A 494 -10.54 -15.06 -33.96
C VAL A 494 -11.25 -16.25 -34.62
N SER A 495 -10.53 -17.36 -34.81
CA SER A 495 -11.07 -18.59 -35.41
C SER A 495 -12.15 -19.27 -34.56
N SER A 496 -12.16 -19.04 -33.25
CA SER A 496 -13.17 -19.64 -32.36
C SER A 496 -14.55 -18.99 -32.48
N ASN A 497 -14.62 -17.71 -32.87
CA ASN A 497 -15.87 -16.96 -32.98
C ASN A 497 -16.64 -17.24 -34.28
N SER A 498 -15.97 -17.64 -35.37
CA SER A 498 -16.62 -17.87 -36.67
C SER A 498 -17.53 -19.11 -36.69
N PHE A 499 -17.31 -20.09 -35.82
CA PHE A 499 -18.06 -21.36 -35.79
C PHE A 499 -19.30 -21.37 -34.88
N SER A 500 -19.55 -20.31 -34.11
CA SER A 500 -20.70 -20.24 -33.19
C SER A 500 -21.97 -19.63 -33.82
N ARG A 501 -21.91 -19.18 -35.09
CA ARG A 501 -23.11 -18.70 -35.78
C ARG A 501 -24.04 -19.88 -36.08
N LYS A 502 -25.06 -20.01 -35.23
CA LYS A 502 -26.27 -20.81 -35.43
C LYS A 502 -26.65 -20.84 -36.90
N GLY A 503 -26.48 -22.00 -37.52
CA GLY A 503 -27.08 -22.29 -38.80
C GLY A 503 -28.60 -22.16 -38.68
N SER A 504 -29.17 -21.37 -39.59
CA SER A 504 -30.51 -21.60 -40.11
C SER A 504 -30.61 -23.08 -40.55
N PRO A 505 -31.72 -23.78 -40.30
CA PRO A 505 -31.88 -25.18 -40.68
C PRO A 505 -32.26 -25.26 -42.16
N ASP A 506 -31.37 -24.87 -43.07
CA ASP A 506 -31.56 -25.16 -44.49
C ASP A 506 -30.37 -25.94 -45.03
N ASN A 507 -30.70 -27.18 -45.39
CA ASN A 507 -29.85 -28.17 -46.05
C ASN A 507 -29.23 -27.59 -47.32
N VAL A 508 -28.01 -27.05 -47.22
CA VAL A 508 -27.10 -27.00 -48.36
C VAL A 508 -25.88 -27.82 -48.00
N ASN A 509 -25.82 -28.98 -48.63
CA ASN A 509 -24.76 -29.97 -48.53
C ASN A 509 -23.51 -29.40 -49.24
N ILE A 510 -22.76 -28.53 -48.56
CA ILE A 510 -21.44 -28.11 -49.04
C ILE A 510 -20.45 -29.18 -48.60
N GLN A 511 -20.23 -30.13 -49.50
CA GLN A 511 -19.13 -31.08 -49.44
C GLN A 511 -17.82 -30.31 -49.70
N VAL A 512 -17.25 -29.74 -48.64
CA VAL A 512 -15.88 -29.19 -48.67
C VAL A 512 -14.91 -30.37 -48.72
N CYS A 513 -14.00 -30.33 -49.68
CA CYS A 513 -12.94 -31.30 -49.90
C CYS A 513 -12.09 -31.49 -48.64
N ASN A 514 -12.31 -32.61 -47.95
CA ASN A 514 -11.32 -33.23 -47.07
C ASN A 514 -10.26 -33.92 -47.95
N GLU A 515 -9.32 -33.15 -48.48
CA GLU A 515 -8.07 -33.70 -48.98
C GLU A 515 -7.10 -33.89 -47.82
N LYS A 516 -6.53 -35.10 -47.79
CA LYS A 516 -5.72 -35.67 -46.73
C LYS A 516 -4.42 -34.87 -46.53
N VAL A 517 -4.42 -33.92 -45.61
CA VAL A 517 -3.18 -33.43 -44.98
C VAL A 517 -3.02 -34.15 -43.64
N TYR A 518 -1.84 -34.71 -43.45
CA TYR A 518 -1.40 -35.59 -42.37
C TYR A 518 -2.04 -35.32 -41.00
N GLY A 519 -2.48 -36.41 -40.35
CA GLY A 519 -2.93 -36.41 -38.98
C GLY A 519 -1.84 -35.94 -38.01
N PHE A 520 -1.87 -34.66 -37.68
CA PHE A 520 -1.05 -34.08 -36.63
C PHE A 520 -1.86 -34.03 -35.34
N LYS A 521 -1.77 -35.09 -34.51
CA LYS A 521 -2.19 -35.05 -33.10
C LYS A 521 -1.11 -34.34 -32.26
N GLY A 522 -0.79 -33.10 -32.60
CA GLY A 522 -0.08 -32.21 -31.68
C GLY A 522 -1.05 -31.81 -30.57
N LYS A 523 -0.72 -32.08 -29.31
CA LYS A 523 -1.43 -31.48 -28.17
C LYS A 523 -1.05 -29.98 -28.11
N GLY A 524 -1.51 -29.19 -29.08
CA GLY A 524 -1.44 -27.72 -28.99
C GLY A 524 -2.25 -27.22 -27.80
N ILE A 525 -2.18 -25.91 -27.54
CA ILE A 525 -3.04 -25.24 -26.55
C ILE A 525 -4.48 -25.73 -26.79
N LYS A 526 -5.07 -26.41 -25.79
CA LYS A 526 -6.37 -27.06 -25.97
C LYS A 526 -7.37 -25.99 -26.41
N LYS A 527 -8.16 -26.26 -27.46
CA LYS A 527 -9.27 -25.38 -27.86
C LYS A 527 -10.12 -25.06 -26.63
N GLY A 528 -10.24 -23.77 -26.29
CA GLY A 528 -10.90 -23.32 -25.07
C GLY A 528 -10.03 -23.36 -23.81
N PHE A 529 -8.70 -23.29 -23.93
CA PHE A 529 -7.79 -22.93 -22.83
C PHE A 529 -8.24 -21.57 -22.29
N LEU A 530 -7.92 -20.46 -22.97
CA LEU A 530 -8.26 -19.07 -22.58
C LEU A 530 -9.72 -18.85 -22.11
N HIS A 531 -10.66 -19.65 -22.61
CA HIS A 531 -12.07 -19.54 -22.24
C HIS A 531 -12.35 -19.98 -20.79
N LYS A 532 -11.53 -20.87 -20.21
CA LYS A 532 -11.69 -21.38 -18.83
C LYS A 532 -11.16 -20.40 -17.78
N GLY A 533 -10.02 -19.80 -18.04
CA GLY A 533 -9.41 -18.77 -17.22
C GLY A 533 -10.30 -17.55 -17.15
N LEU A 534 -10.82 -17.10 -18.30
CA LEU A 534 -11.80 -16.02 -18.39
C LEU A 534 -13.12 -16.31 -17.64
N SER A 535 -13.55 -17.58 -17.60
CA SER A 535 -14.72 -18.00 -16.81
C SER A 535 -14.45 -18.10 -15.31
N SER A 536 -13.18 -18.26 -14.92
CA SER A 536 -12.79 -18.26 -13.51
C SER A 536 -12.50 -16.85 -12.98
N SER A 537 -12.28 -15.87 -13.87
CA SER A 537 -12.07 -14.46 -13.52
C SER A 537 -13.33 -13.59 -13.60
N SER A 538 -14.43 -14.10 -14.15
CA SER A 538 -15.71 -13.38 -14.19
C SER A 538 -16.38 -13.35 -12.81
N SER A 539 -16.31 -12.20 -12.14
CA SER A 539 -17.30 -11.84 -11.12
C SER A 539 -18.57 -11.33 -11.82
N GLU A 540 -19.74 -11.79 -11.37
CA GLU A 540 -21.04 -11.44 -11.93
C GLU A 540 -21.38 -9.96 -11.63
N ASP A 541 -20.92 -9.02 -12.46
CA ASP A 541 -21.35 -7.62 -12.40
C ASP A 541 -22.38 -7.31 -13.50
N GLU A 542 -23.58 -6.92 -13.10
CA GLU A 542 -24.70 -6.62 -13.99
C GLU A 542 -24.52 -5.36 -14.87
N ILE A 543 -23.53 -4.51 -14.57
CA ILE A 543 -23.33 -3.20 -15.22
C ILE A 543 -22.54 -3.30 -16.54
N TYR A 544 -21.83 -4.41 -16.79
CA TYR A 544 -21.12 -4.68 -18.06
C TYR A 544 -21.67 -5.92 -18.78
N LYS A 545 -23.00 -6.10 -18.80
CA LYS A 545 -23.67 -7.23 -19.45
C LYS A 545 -23.36 -7.41 -20.94
N ASP A 546 -22.81 -6.39 -21.62
CA ASP A 546 -22.70 -6.40 -23.08
C ASP A 546 -21.34 -6.87 -23.64
N GLU A 547 -20.28 -6.94 -22.84
CA GLU A 547 -18.96 -7.40 -23.31
C GLU A 547 -18.39 -8.52 -22.43
N SER A 548 -18.40 -9.74 -22.98
CA SER A 548 -17.76 -10.89 -22.35
C SER A 548 -16.28 -10.62 -22.06
N ASN A 549 -15.72 -11.17 -20.98
CA ASN A 549 -14.28 -11.07 -20.71
C ASN A 549 -13.42 -11.52 -21.92
N LEU A 550 -13.96 -12.43 -22.73
CA LEU A 550 -13.37 -12.86 -23.99
C LEU A 550 -13.24 -11.74 -25.02
N SER A 551 -14.25 -10.87 -25.19
CA SER A 551 -14.16 -9.75 -26.14
C SER A 551 -13.13 -8.72 -25.69
N LYS A 552 -13.01 -8.47 -24.38
CA LYS A 552 -11.97 -7.60 -23.82
C LYS A 552 -10.58 -8.15 -24.07
N LEU A 553 -10.37 -9.44 -23.79
CA LEU A 553 -9.09 -10.12 -24.08
C LEU A 553 -8.75 -10.09 -25.58
N GLN A 554 -9.74 -10.33 -26.44
CA GLN A 554 -9.59 -10.25 -27.90
C GLN A 554 -9.20 -8.84 -28.35
N SER A 555 -9.84 -7.80 -27.79
CA SER A 555 -9.48 -6.41 -28.05
C SER A 555 -8.05 -6.12 -27.61
N SER A 556 -7.69 -6.45 -26.37
CA SER A 556 -6.34 -6.24 -25.86
C SER A 556 -5.28 -6.97 -26.70
N LEU A 557 -5.52 -8.21 -27.10
CA LEU A 557 -4.64 -8.95 -28.00
C LEU A 557 -4.55 -8.32 -29.39
N ALA A 558 -5.66 -7.86 -29.95
CA ALA A 558 -5.66 -7.14 -31.22
C ALA A 558 -4.84 -5.84 -31.12
N ASP A 559 -5.01 -5.08 -30.04
CA ASP A 559 -4.26 -3.84 -29.79
C ASP A 559 -2.76 -4.11 -29.64
N ILE A 560 -2.38 -5.14 -28.87
CA ILE A 560 -0.99 -5.59 -28.72
C ILE A 560 -0.40 -5.96 -30.09
N VAL A 561 -1.09 -6.81 -30.85
CA VAL A 561 -0.62 -7.25 -32.17
C VAL A 561 -0.46 -6.05 -33.10
N MET A 562 -1.44 -5.13 -33.13
CA MET A 562 -1.36 -3.93 -33.97
C MET A 562 -0.19 -3.02 -33.59
N ALA A 563 0.06 -2.86 -32.30
CA ALA A 563 1.20 -2.11 -31.81
C ALA A 563 2.54 -2.76 -32.23
N ILE A 564 2.65 -4.09 -32.14
CA ILE A 564 3.85 -4.82 -32.58
C ILE A 564 4.06 -4.71 -34.09
N VAL A 565 3.00 -4.95 -34.87
CA VAL A 565 3.05 -4.93 -36.34
C VAL A 565 3.40 -3.53 -36.84
N SER A 566 2.82 -2.48 -36.26
CA SER A 566 3.10 -1.10 -36.67
C SER A 566 4.54 -0.66 -36.39
N GLN A 567 5.18 -1.14 -35.32
CA GLN A 567 6.56 -0.77 -34.98
C GLN A 567 7.63 -1.64 -35.64
N SER A 568 7.31 -2.88 -35.99
CA SER A 568 8.31 -3.81 -36.53
C SER A 568 7.71 -4.77 -37.54
N ILE A 569 7.24 -4.20 -38.65
CA ILE A 569 6.73 -4.93 -39.81
C ILE A 569 7.67 -6.07 -40.21
N GLU A 570 8.97 -5.80 -40.31
CA GLU A 570 9.97 -6.77 -40.76
C GLU A 570 10.12 -7.98 -39.82
N SER A 571 10.00 -7.79 -38.50
CA SER A 571 10.09 -8.90 -37.53
C SER A 571 8.77 -9.65 -37.37
N ALA A 572 7.64 -8.98 -37.61
CA ALA A 572 6.33 -9.60 -37.55
C ALA A 572 5.98 -10.36 -38.85
N LEU A 573 6.54 -9.95 -40.00
CA LEU A 573 6.27 -10.52 -41.32
C LEU A 573 6.40 -12.05 -41.37
N PRO A 574 7.49 -12.69 -40.89
CA PRO A 574 7.66 -14.13 -40.98
C PRO A 574 6.60 -14.90 -40.17
N CYS A 575 6.07 -14.28 -39.12
CA CYS A 575 5.02 -14.86 -38.29
C CYS A 575 3.63 -14.63 -38.89
N ILE A 576 3.42 -13.50 -39.59
CA ILE A 576 2.14 -13.11 -40.20
C ILE A 576 1.91 -13.79 -41.56
N VAL A 577 2.96 -13.95 -42.37
CA VAL A 577 2.91 -14.50 -43.73
C VAL A 577 2.21 -15.88 -43.79
N PRO A 578 2.49 -16.84 -42.88
CA PRO A 578 1.76 -18.11 -42.85
C PRO A 578 0.24 -17.97 -42.69
N PHE A 579 -0.23 -16.90 -42.05
CA PHE A 579 -1.66 -16.62 -41.86
C PHE A 579 -2.25 -15.73 -42.96
N MET A 580 -1.44 -14.87 -43.58
CA MET A 580 -1.87 -13.99 -44.68
C MET A 580 -2.06 -14.70 -46.00
N LEU A 581 -1.39 -15.84 -46.22
CA LEU A 581 -1.54 -16.63 -47.44
C LEU A 581 -2.95 -17.23 -47.62
N ASP A 582 -3.84 -17.10 -46.62
CA ASP A 582 -5.21 -17.60 -46.68
C ASP A 582 -6.28 -16.55 -47.03
N HIS A 583 -6.06 -15.23 -46.86
CA HIS A 583 -7.13 -14.21 -47.01
C HIS A 583 -6.68 -12.83 -47.56
N LYS A 584 -7.59 -12.13 -48.28
CA LYS A 584 -7.42 -10.76 -48.87
C LYS A 584 -7.62 -9.65 -47.82
N VAL A 585 -6.76 -8.62 -47.79
CA VAL A 585 -6.55 -7.72 -46.62
C VAL A 585 -6.20 -6.26 -47.07
N ASP A 586 -6.83 -5.21 -46.48
CA ASP A 586 -6.67 -3.74 -46.73
C ASP A 586 -6.52 -2.86 -45.43
N VAL A 587 -5.73 -1.75 -45.44
CA VAL A 587 -4.99 -1.10 -44.29
C VAL A 587 -5.76 -0.13 -43.35
N VAL A 588 -5.45 -0.14 -42.03
CA VAL A 588 -5.73 0.95 -41.05
C VAL A 588 -4.47 1.38 -40.28
N ARG A 589 -4.28 2.70 -40.05
CA ARG A 589 -3.16 3.29 -39.28
C ARG A 589 -3.54 3.55 -37.82
N TRP A 590 -2.59 3.31 -36.91
CA TRP A 590 -2.68 3.75 -35.52
C TRP A 590 -2.54 5.28 -35.43
N PRO A 591 -3.28 5.97 -34.53
CA PRO A 591 -3.13 7.41 -34.31
C PRO A 591 -1.73 7.74 -33.77
N GLN A 592 -1.14 8.83 -34.27
CA GLN A 592 0.22 9.25 -33.93
C GLN A 592 0.26 10.10 -32.64
N ASP A 593 -0.84 10.73 -32.25
CA ASP A 593 -0.88 11.71 -31.15
C ASP A 593 -1.57 11.15 -29.88
N GLU A 594 -1.05 11.55 -28.70
CA GLU A 594 -1.41 10.98 -27.37
C GLU A 594 -2.90 11.18 -26.97
N GLY A 595 -3.61 12.13 -27.58
CA GLY A 595 -5.03 12.42 -27.29
C GLY A 595 -6.05 11.63 -28.11
N GLU A 596 -5.67 11.10 -29.27
CA GLU A 596 -6.60 10.49 -30.23
C GLU A 596 -6.95 9.02 -29.88
N VAL A 597 -6.10 8.36 -29.10
CA VAL A 597 -6.27 6.94 -28.72
C VAL A 597 -7.53 6.74 -27.89
N TRP A 598 -7.81 7.64 -26.95
CA TRP A 598 -8.99 7.53 -26.09
C TRP A 598 -10.28 7.93 -26.81
N GLU A 599 -10.24 8.94 -27.69
CA GLU A 599 -11.40 9.30 -28.54
C GLU A 599 -11.75 8.19 -29.54
N ALA A 600 -10.73 7.54 -30.12
CA ALA A 600 -10.91 6.38 -31.01
C ALA A 600 -11.55 5.18 -30.28
N LEU A 601 -11.21 4.96 -29.02
CA LEU A 601 -11.79 3.90 -28.18
C LEU A 601 -13.17 4.24 -27.62
N GLN A 602 -13.53 5.53 -27.44
CA GLN A 602 -14.83 5.97 -26.92
C GLN A 602 -15.88 6.29 -27.99
N LEU A 603 -15.50 6.37 -29.27
CA LEU A 603 -16.44 6.49 -30.38
C LEU A 603 -17.32 5.24 -30.46
N LYS A 604 -18.43 5.26 -29.72
CA LYS A 604 -19.57 4.32 -29.76
C LYS A 604 -20.19 4.13 -31.18
N GLY A 605 -19.66 4.79 -32.21
CA GLY A 605 -20.11 4.77 -33.59
C GLY A 605 -19.51 3.69 -34.49
N PHE A 606 -18.47 2.94 -34.07
CA PHE A 606 -17.92 1.84 -34.89
C PHE A 606 -18.74 0.53 -34.80
N GLN A 607 -20.00 0.59 -34.36
CA GLN A 607 -20.94 -0.54 -34.38
C GLN A 607 -21.72 -0.70 -35.70
N THR A 608 -21.47 0.08 -36.75
CA THR A 608 -22.06 -0.16 -38.07
C THR A 608 -21.11 -0.87 -39.04
N ARG A 609 -21.18 -2.21 -39.05
CA ARG A 609 -21.06 -3.07 -40.25
C ARG A 609 -19.81 -2.95 -41.16
N SER A 610 -18.64 -2.60 -40.66
CA SER A 610 -17.41 -2.79 -41.44
C SER A 610 -16.56 -3.92 -40.86
N ARG A 611 -16.23 -4.91 -41.70
CA ARG A 611 -15.22 -5.93 -41.40
C ARG A 611 -13.92 -5.18 -41.11
N VAL A 612 -13.38 -5.31 -39.91
CA VAL A 612 -12.15 -4.63 -39.50
C VAL A 612 -10.97 -5.31 -40.22
N MET A 613 -10.24 -4.52 -41.00
CA MET A 613 -9.27 -4.94 -42.02
C MET A 613 -7.89 -4.34 -41.71
N TYR A 614 -6.82 -5.11 -41.98
CA TYR A 614 -5.41 -4.80 -41.70
C TYR A 614 -4.67 -4.48 -43.01
N ALA A 615 -3.52 -3.82 -42.98
CA ALA A 615 -2.45 -4.07 -43.96
C ALA A 615 -1.17 -3.30 -43.62
N LEU A 616 -0.11 -3.78 -44.26
CA LEU A 616 1.29 -3.43 -44.13
C LEU A 616 1.70 -2.52 -45.30
N LYS A 617 2.61 -1.57 -45.06
CA LYS A 617 3.28 -0.82 -46.11
C LYS A 617 4.75 -1.21 -46.17
#